data_AF-A0A8S1A0S8-F1
#
_entry.id   AF-A0A8S1A0S8-F1
#
_cell.length_a   1.000
_cell.length_b   1.000
_cell.length_c   1.000
_cell.angle_alpha   90.00
_cell.angle_beta   90.00
_cell.angle_gamma   90.00
#
_symmetry.space_group_name_H-M   'P 1'
#
loop_
_entity.id
_entity.type
_entity.pdbx_description
1 polymer ?
#
loop_
_entity_poly.entity_id
_entity_poly.type
_entity_poly.pdbx_seq_one_letter_code
_entity_poly.pdbx_strand_id
1 'polypeptide(L)' 'MDVPDRVIAKVVLGTTSFIFILLTLWINSYPFIDEDSSFYSLVPDPKWFLLFCGTWGLFFIGGLMSFTLYHMFMYQ' A
#
# COMPACT_ATOMS: atom_id res chain seq x y z
N MET A 1 -26.30 7.90 9.66
CA MET A 1 -25.68 6.59 9.92
C MET A 1 -24.28 6.89 10.41
N ASP A 2 -24.13 7.01 11.73
CA ASP A 2 -22.85 7.34 12.35
C ASP A 2 -22.02 6.06 12.43
N VAL A 3 -21.16 5.84 11.43
CA VAL A 3 -20.23 4.73 11.46
C VAL A 3 -19.19 5.06 12.54
N PRO A 4 -19.01 4.22 13.57
CA PRO A 4 -18.06 4.52 14.64
C PRO A 4 -16.64 4.60 14.07
N ASP A 5 -15.87 5.61 14.49
CA ASP A 5 -14.52 5.91 14.00
C ASP A 5 -13.58 4.69 14.04
N ARG A 6 -13.78 3.82 15.03
CA ARG A 6 -13.04 2.56 15.17
C ARG A 6 -13.26 1.59 14.00
N VAL A 7 -14.47 1.56 13.44
CA VAL A 7 -14.80 0.72 12.27
C VAL A 7 -14.19 1.34 11.01
N ILE A 8 -14.27 2.66 10.86
CA ILE A 8 -13.64 3.39 9.75
C ILE A 8 -12.12 3.15 9.75
N ALA A 9 -11.46 3.29 10.90
CA ALA A 9 -10.03 3.07 11.03
C ALA A 9 -9.63 1.63 10.66
N LYS A 10 -10.39 0.62 11.10
CA LYS A 10 -10.14 -0.78 10.73
C LYS A 10 -10.29 -1.03 9.24
N VAL A 11 -11.31 -0.45 8.61
CA VAL A 11 -11.53 -0.57 7.16
C VAL A 11 -10.39 0.07 6.40
N VAL A 12 -9.99 1.29 6.79
CA VAL A 12 -8.85 1.99 6.19
C VAL A 12 -7.55 1.20 6.34
N LEU A 13 -7.30 0.61 7.51
CA LEU A 13 -6.13 -0.25 7.76
C LEU A 13 -6.15 -1.51 6.88
N GLY A 14 -7.31 -2.16 6.79
CA GLY A 14 -7.49 -3.36 5.98
C GLY A 14 -7.28 -3.09 4.49
N THR A 15 -7.88 -2.02 3.96
CA THR A 15 -7.76 -1.67 2.54
C THR A 15 -6.35 -1.23 2.17
N THR A 16 -5.71 -0.38 3.00
CA THR A 16 -4.34 0.06 2.75
C THR A 16 -3.33 -1.09 2.84
N SER A 17 -3.50 -2.01 3.80
CA SER A 17 -2.68 -3.23 3.90
C SER A 17 -2.86 -4.15 2.70
N PHE A 18 -4.11 -4.35 2.24
CA PHE A 18 -4.39 -5.16 1.07
C PHE A 18 -3.76 -4.58 -0.21
N ILE A 19 -3.88 -3.26 -0.43
CA ILE A 19 -3.23 -2.56 -1.56
C ILE A 19 -1.71 -2.72 -1.48
N PHE A 20 -1.13 -2.61 -0.28
CA PHE A 20 0.31 -2.79 -0.07
C PHE A 20 0.77 -4.21 -0.43
N ILE A 21 0.01 -5.24 -0.06
CA ILE A 21 0.32 -6.64 -0.41
C ILE A 21 0.27 -6.82 -1.93
N LEU A 22 -0.77 -6.32 -2.60
CA LEU A 22 -0.88 -6.42 -4.07
C LEU A 22 0.29 -5.73 -4.78
N LEU A 23 0.64 -4.52 -4.33
CA LEU A 23 1.79 -3.78 -4.86
C LEU A 23 3.11 -4.54 -4.64
N THR A 24 3.29 -5.10 -3.44
CA THR A 24 4.50 -5.86 -3.10
C THR A 24 4.60 -7.14 -3.93
N LEU A 25 3.49 -7.86 -4.14
CA LEU A 25 3.47 -9.08 -4.93
C LEU A 25 3.79 -8.74 -6.40
N TRP A 26 3.20 -7.68 -6.94
CA TRP A 26 3.49 -7.19 -8.29
C TRP A 26 4.96 -6.83 -8.48
N ILE A 27 5.56 -6.10 -7.54
CA ILE A 27 6.97 -5.69 -7.64
C ILE A 27 7.92 -6.87 -7.57
N ASN A 28 7.60 -7.89 -6.78
CA ASN A 28 8.39 -9.10 -6.71
C ASN A 28 8.20 -9.97 -7.97
N SER A 29 7.03 -9.93 -8.61
CA SER A 29 6.78 -10.62 -9.88
C SER A 29 7.39 -9.89 -11.09
N TYR A 30 7.61 -8.57 -11.00
CA TYR A 30 8.18 -7.76 -12.08
C TYR A 30 9.50 -8.28 -12.68
N PRO A 31 10.54 -8.65 -11.91
CA PRO A 31 11.78 -9.21 -12.47
C PRO A 31 11.60 -10.58 -13.15
N PHE A 32 10.45 -11.24 -13.00
CA PHE A 32 10.11 -12.51 -13.65
C PHE A 32 9.21 -12.32 -14.89
N ILE A 33 8.85 -11.08 -15.24
CA ILE A 33 8.12 -10.78 -16.48
C ILE A 33 9.13 -10.66 -17.62
N ASP A 34 9.02 -11.55 -18.61
CA ASP A 34 9.84 -11.53 -19.82
C ASP A 34 9.62 -10.24 -20.62
N GLU A 35 10.73 -9.63 -21.06
CA GLU A 35 10.74 -8.40 -21.87
C GLU A 35 10.06 -8.57 -23.25
N ASP A 36 10.00 -9.81 -23.76
CA ASP A 36 9.37 -10.16 -25.05
C ASP A 36 7.86 -10.44 -24.95
N SER A 37 7.26 -10.33 -23.76
CA SER A 37 5.83 -10.55 -23.59
C SER A 37 5.02 -9.34 -24.09
N SER A 38 3.99 -9.58 -24.92
CA SER A 38 3.08 -8.54 -25.45
C SER A 38 2.48 -7.61 -24.37
N PHE A 39 2.46 -8.08 -23.12
CA PHE A 39 2.05 -7.33 -21.94
C PHE A 39 2.98 -6.17 -21.57
N TYR A 40 4.24 -6.18 -21.99
CA TYR A 40 5.22 -5.14 -21.66
C TYR A 40 4.81 -3.75 -22.19
N SER A 41 4.03 -3.71 -23.29
CA SER A 41 3.47 -2.47 -23.84
C SER A 41 2.37 -1.83 -22.98
N LEU A 42 1.70 -2.63 -22.15
CA LEU A 42 0.67 -2.20 -21.20
C LEU A 42 1.26 -1.88 -19.83
N VAL A 43 2.52 -2.27 -19.59
CA VAL A 43 3.19 -2.03 -18.32
C VAL A 43 3.81 -0.63 -18.36
N PRO A 44 3.31 0.32 -17.53
CA PRO A 44 3.90 1.65 -17.42
C PRO A 44 5.36 1.58 -16.96
N ASP A 45 6.16 2.57 -17.36
CA ASP A 45 7.61 2.62 -17.13
C ASP A 45 7.94 2.23 -15.67
N PRO A 46 8.70 1.13 -15.48
CA PRO A 46 8.93 0.52 -14.18
C PRO A 46 9.54 1.47 -13.15
N LYS A 47 10.32 2.46 -13.60
CA LYS A 47 10.95 3.44 -12.70
C LYS A 47 9.91 4.26 -11.95
N TRP A 48 8.86 4.68 -12.65
CA TRP A 48 7.76 5.46 -12.06
C TRP A 48 6.90 4.61 -11.14
N PHE A 49 6.67 3.36 -11.51
CA PHE A 49 5.88 2.43 -10.70
C PHE A 49 6.61 1.99 -9.41
N LEU A 50 7.92 1.76 -9.48
CA LEU A 50 8.77 1.52 -8.32
C LEU A 50 8.78 2.72 -7.37
N LEU A 51 8.90 3.93 -7.90
CA LEU A 51 8.78 5.17 -7.13
C LEU A 51 7.41 5.30 -6.45
N PHE A 52 6.33 5.02 -7.19
CA PHE A 52 4.97 5.05 -6.65
C PHE A 52 4.81 4.02 -5.52
N CYS A 53 5.27 2.79 -5.71
CA CYS A 53 5.20 1.74 -4.71
C CYS A 53 6.02 2.08 -3.46
N GLY A 54 7.24 2.59 -3.62
CA GLY A 54 8.08 3.03 -2.50
C GLY A 54 7.45 4.18 -1.72
N THR A 55 6.90 5.16 -2.43
CA THR A 55 6.20 6.31 -1.82
C THR A 55 4.95 5.86 -1.07
N TRP A 56 4.15 4.96 -1.66
CA TRP A 56 2.96 4.40 -1.03
C TRP A 56 3.31 3.57 0.21
N GLY A 57 4.39 2.78 0.15
CA GLY A 57 4.91 2.05 1.30
C GLY A 57 5.34 2.96 2.45
N LEU A 58 6.01 4.07 2.16
CA LEU A 58 6.37 5.07 3.17
C LEU A 58 5.14 5.72 3.81
N PHE A 59 4.13 6.08 3.02
CA PHE A 59 2.86 6.60 3.54
C PHE A 59 2.13 5.57 4.42
N PHE A 60 2.15 4.30 4.02
CA PHE A 60 1.54 3.22 4.79
C PHE A 60 2.24 3.02 6.15
N ILE A 61 3.57 2.94 6.17
CA ILE A 61 4.35 2.81 7.41
C ILE A 61 4.15 4.04 8.31
N GLY A 62 4.19 5.25 7.75
CA GLY A 62 3.96 6.49 8.50
C GLY A 62 2.53 6.58 9.07
N GLY A 63 1.54 6.11 8.31
CA GLY A 63 0.15 5.99 8.76
C GLY A 63 -0.01 4.99 9.91
N LEU A 64 0.63 3.82 9.81
CA LEU A 64 0.63 2.82 10.88
C LEU A 64 1.31 3.34 12.16
N MET A 65 2.44 4.04 12.04
CA MET A 65 3.10 4.68 13.18
C MET A 65 2.18 5.70 13.85
N SER A 66 1.56 6.58 13.07
CA SER A 66 0.62 7.59 13.60
C SER A 66 -0.59 6.95 14.28
N PHE A 67 -1.15 5.90 13.67
CA PHE A 67 -2.25 5.11 14.24
C PHE A 67 -1.85 4.44 15.57
N THR A 68 -0.64 3.88 15.62
CA THR A 68 -0.12 3.21 16.82
C THR A 68 0.12 4.23 17.94
N LEU A 69 0.70 5.39 17.62
CA LEU A 69 0.90 6.48 18.57
C LEU A 69 -0.42 7.02 19.11
N TYR A 70 -1.42 7.22 18.24
CA TYR A 70 -2.76 7.65 18.67
C TYR A 70 -3.38 6.68 19.69
N HIS A 71 -3.28 5.37 19.44
CA HIS A 71 -3.81 4.38 20.36
C HIS A 71 -2.97 4.21 21.64
N MET A 72 -1.65 4.41 21.59
CA MET A 72 -0.79 4.30 22.78
C MET A 72 -0.85 5.51 23.70
N PHE A 73 -0.89 6.73 23.14
CA PHE A 73 -0.76 7.97 23.93
C PHE A 73 -2.08 8.71 24.17
N MET A 74 -3.10 8.49 23.34
CA MET A 74 -4.33 9.30 23.36
C MET A 74 -5.58 8.54 23.81
N TYR A 75 -5.48 7.22 23.98
CA TYR A 75 -6.54 6.37 24.57
C TYR A 75 -6.31 6.09 26.07
N GLN A 76 -5.54 6.96 26.74
CA GLN A 76 -5.41 7.04 28.20
C GLN A 76 -6.01 8.36 28.67
#